data_AF-A0AAW2G5V8-F1
#
_entry.id   AF-A0AAW2G5V8-F1
#
_cell.length_a   1.000
_cell.length_b   1.000
_cell.length_c   1.000
_cell.angle_alpha   90.00
_cell.angle_beta   90.00
_cell.angle_gamma   90.00
#
_symmetry.space_group_name_H-M   'P 1'
#
loop_
_entity.id
_entity.type
_entity.pdbx_description
1 polymer ?
#
loop_
_entity_poly.entity_id
_entity_poly.type
_entity_poly.pdbx_seq_one_letter_code
_entity_poly.pdbx_strand_id
1 'polypeptide(L)'
;MVDYIADYLENIRSRRVYPAVSPGYLRNVLPASAPVDGEPWEDIFTDIEKCIMPGVTHWQSPHMHAYFPALNSPASLLGDMLADAINCLGFTWASSPACTELETIVMNWLGKMIGLPEDFLHRPGGSGGGGVIQTTASEATLVCLLAARTRAIRAVQENDPNCLATEINSRLVAYCSDQAHSSVEKAGLIGLVRMRYIESDSELSMRGDGLLEALKRDRAEGLLPFFHWQIPLSKRFRALKLWFVIRNYGITGLQKHIREGVRLAQKFEALVLADSRFEIPAARHLGMVVFRLRGENTLTERLLKKLNSRGRLHCVPAALHGKYVIRFTVTSTNTTNEDILKDWAEIRSTANEILDTTRSPRARVPLAAIRRRIRGILMSGKQFSLDSRMDLVQDSDNSETIKKGSSVSKSGSSYAVVNGSLVNVNDEDNDDSTVTIVAANVGFPRSETIAAIGHRPYTGDLPPVRVSKKLMKENEEDDDKRKLCRKCGHYSKQQ
;
A
#
# COMPACT_ATOMS: atom_id res chain seq x y z
N MET A 1 18.41 -23.45 11.96
CA MET A 1 17.75 -22.27 11.33
C MET A 1 17.79 -22.38 9.81
N VAL A 2 18.96 -22.58 9.18
CA VAL A 2 19.04 -22.81 7.72
C VAL A 2 18.14 -24.00 7.29
N ASP A 3 18.22 -25.08 8.06
CA ASP A 3 17.48 -26.34 7.87
C ASP A 3 15.97 -26.08 7.98
N TYR A 4 15.54 -25.43 9.06
CA TYR A 4 14.17 -24.97 9.25
C TYR A 4 13.63 -24.10 8.10
N ILE A 5 14.46 -23.23 7.50
CA ILE A 5 14.06 -22.44 6.32
C ILE A 5 13.89 -23.33 5.09
N ALA A 6 14.72 -24.36 4.92
CA ALA A 6 14.56 -25.36 3.86
C ALA A 6 13.27 -26.19 4.08
N ASP A 7 13.10 -26.78 5.28
CA ASP A 7 11.91 -27.55 5.67
C ASP A 7 10.62 -26.74 5.46
N TYR A 8 10.63 -25.47 5.88
CA TYR A 8 9.50 -24.54 5.72
C TYR A 8 9.17 -24.29 4.25
N LEU A 9 10.18 -24.05 3.38
CA LEU A 9 9.97 -23.75 1.96
C LEU A 9 9.61 -24.98 1.13
N GLU A 10 10.13 -26.15 1.47
CA GLU A 10 9.77 -27.43 0.83
C GLU A 10 8.33 -27.81 1.18
N ASN A 11 7.98 -27.81 2.47
CA ASN A 11 6.68 -28.26 2.97
C ASN A 11 5.58 -27.18 2.89
N ILE A 12 5.85 -25.98 2.35
CA ILE A 12 4.94 -24.83 2.39
C ILE A 12 3.56 -25.09 1.77
N ARG A 13 3.45 -26.04 0.82
CA ARG A 13 2.18 -26.50 0.21
C ARG A 13 1.19 -27.09 1.21
N SER A 14 1.66 -27.59 2.35
CA SER A 14 0.83 -28.15 3.42
C SER A 14 0.19 -27.06 4.29
N ARG A 15 0.76 -25.85 4.33
CA ARG A 15 0.34 -24.79 5.24
C ARG A 15 -0.83 -23.99 4.70
N ARG A 16 -1.68 -23.53 5.61
CA ARG A 16 -2.86 -22.68 5.32
C ARG A 16 -2.41 -21.29 4.87
N VAL A 17 -2.55 -20.98 3.58
CA VAL A 17 -1.99 -19.78 2.93
C VAL A 17 -2.41 -18.47 3.58
N TYR A 18 -3.69 -18.35 3.95
CA TYR A 18 -4.26 -17.16 4.59
C TYR A 18 -4.70 -17.51 6.03
N PRO A 19 -4.15 -16.86 7.07
CA PRO A 19 -4.29 -17.30 8.46
C PRO A 19 -5.73 -17.18 8.99
N ALA A 20 -6.03 -17.92 10.05
CA ALA A 20 -7.37 -17.99 10.67
C ALA A 20 -7.48 -17.10 11.94
N VAL A 21 -6.85 -15.93 11.92
CA VAL A 21 -6.69 -15.06 13.10
C VAL A 21 -7.49 -13.76 12.98
N SER A 22 -7.78 -13.14 14.13
CA SER A 22 -8.41 -11.80 14.20
C SER A 22 -7.38 -10.72 14.59
N PRO A 23 -7.62 -9.44 14.25
CA PRO A 23 -6.73 -8.34 14.67
C PRO A 23 -6.49 -8.35 16.18
N GLY A 24 -5.21 -8.32 16.58
CA GLY A 24 -4.78 -8.34 17.98
C GLY A 24 -4.48 -9.72 18.58
N TYR A 25 -4.73 -10.84 17.86
CA TYR A 25 -4.51 -12.21 18.39
C TYR A 25 -3.15 -12.40 19.09
N LEU A 26 -2.07 -11.86 18.51
CA LEU A 26 -0.70 -12.04 18.98
C LEU A 26 -0.47 -11.47 20.38
N ARG A 27 -1.24 -10.44 20.78
CA ARG A 27 -1.19 -9.85 22.12
C ARG A 27 -1.66 -10.82 23.21
N ASN A 28 -2.43 -11.85 22.85
CA ASN A 28 -2.98 -12.82 23.79
C ASN A 28 -2.10 -14.07 23.96
N VAL A 29 -0.99 -14.17 23.20
CA VAL A 29 -0.04 -15.30 23.27
C VAL A 29 1.40 -14.90 23.58
N LEU A 30 1.74 -13.60 23.46
CA LEU A 30 3.03 -13.05 23.90
C LEU A 30 2.93 -12.35 25.26
N PRO A 31 4.03 -12.26 26.03
CA PRO A 31 4.10 -11.46 27.25
C PRO A 31 3.73 -9.99 27.05
N ALA A 32 3.17 -9.36 28.10
CA ALA A 32 2.75 -7.96 28.06
C ALA A 32 3.92 -6.95 28.18
N SER A 33 5.16 -7.42 28.32
CA SER A 33 6.40 -6.63 28.43
C SER A 33 7.58 -7.49 28.00
N ALA A 34 8.70 -6.86 27.60
CA ALA A 34 9.93 -7.57 27.26
C ALA A 34 10.52 -8.26 28.51
N PRO A 35 11.26 -9.38 28.35
CA PRO A 35 11.97 -10.02 29.46
C PRO A 35 13.11 -9.10 29.97
N VAL A 36 13.46 -9.27 31.24
CA VAL A 36 14.58 -8.55 31.88
C VAL A 36 15.92 -9.22 31.54
N ASP A 37 15.94 -10.56 31.60
CA ASP A 37 17.08 -11.41 31.29
C ASP A 37 16.93 -12.05 29.90
N GLY A 38 18.00 -12.64 29.37
CA GLY A 38 17.95 -13.33 28.08
C GLY A 38 17.23 -14.68 28.16
N GLU A 39 16.25 -14.89 27.29
CA GLU A 39 15.53 -16.17 27.16
C GLU A 39 16.38 -17.22 26.40
N PRO A 40 16.23 -18.52 26.70
CA PRO A 40 16.86 -19.60 25.92
C PRO A 40 16.50 -19.54 24.43
N TRP A 41 17.46 -19.86 23.56
CA TRP A 41 17.22 -19.84 22.12
C TRP A 41 16.18 -20.88 21.70
N GLU A 42 16.10 -21.98 22.42
CA GLU A 42 15.16 -23.07 22.24
C GLU A 42 13.70 -22.60 22.43
N ASP A 43 13.45 -21.73 23.40
CA ASP A 43 12.13 -21.15 23.67
C ASP A 43 11.75 -20.11 22.60
N ILE A 44 12.68 -19.20 22.28
CA ILE A 44 12.54 -18.21 21.19
C ILE A 44 12.23 -18.91 19.86
N PHE A 45 12.92 -20.02 19.57
CA PHE A 45 12.74 -20.80 18.35
C PHE A 45 11.42 -21.58 18.34
N THR A 46 11.00 -22.13 19.49
CA THR A 46 9.69 -22.80 19.64
C THR A 46 8.53 -21.84 19.38
N ASP A 47 8.64 -20.59 19.81
CA ASP A 47 7.61 -19.58 19.60
C ASP A 47 7.43 -19.13 18.14
N ILE A 48 8.35 -19.48 17.23
CA ILE A 48 8.17 -19.26 15.80
C ILE A 48 6.98 -20.08 15.28
N GLU A 49 6.89 -21.37 15.59
CA GLU A 49 5.76 -22.22 15.17
C GLU A 49 4.52 -22.05 16.06
N LYS A 50 4.71 -21.82 17.36
CA LYS A 50 3.63 -21.70 18.35
C LYS A 50 2.89 -20.36 18.26
N CYS A 51 3.61 -19.25 18.10
CA CYS A 51 3.06 -17.89 18.20
C CYS A 51 3.05 -17.14 16.86
N ILE A 52 4.09 -17.28 16.03
CA ILE A 52 4.23 -16.47 14.80
C ILE A 52 3.53 -17.12 13.60
N MET A 53 3.91 -18.35 13.22
CA MET A 53 3.41 -19.02 12.01
C MET A 53 1.88 -19.14 11.89
N PRO A 54 1.07 -19.32 12.97
CA PRO A 54 -0.39 -19.37 12.86
C PRO A 54 -1.04 -18.09 12.31
N GLY A 55 -0.33 -16.95 12.38
CA GLY A 55 -0.75 -15.67 11.82
C GLY A 55 0.03 -15.21 10.59
N VAL A 56 0.90 -16.05 10.01
CA VAL A 56 1.66 -15.73 8.78
C VAL A 56 0.81 -16.02 7.55
N THR A 57 0.68 -15.02 6.66
CA THR A 57 0.27 -15.28 5.26
C THR A 57 1.46 -15.87 4.52
N HIS A 58 1.37 -17.11 4.02
CA HIS A 58 2.51 -17.82 3.44
C HIS A 58 2.82 -17.40 1.99
N TRP A 59 3.42 -16.22 1.83
CA TRP A 59 3.70 -15.57 0.53
C TRP A 59 4.47 -16.41 -0.51
N GLN A 60 5.30 -17.38 -0.09
CA GLN A 60 6.05 -18.25 -1.01
C GLN A 60 5.26 -19.50 -1.45
N SER A 61 4.05 -19.71 -0.92
CA SER A 61 3.23 -20.88 -1.22
C SER A 61 2.77 -20.87 -2.68
N PRO A 62 2.82 -22.00 -3.41
CA PRO A 62 2.26 -22.11 -4.76
C PRO A 62 0.80 -21.71 -4.90
N HIS A 63 0.03 -21.78 -3.80
CA HIS A 63 -1.40 -21.45 -3.69
C HIS A 63 -1.66 -19.98 -3.25
N MET A 64 -0.61 -19.16 -3.15
CA MET A 64 -0.71 -17.72 -2.95
C MET A 64 -0.96 -17.03 -4.29
N HIS A 65 -2.12 -16.40 -4.48
CA HIS A 65 -2.49 -15.73 -5.73
C HIS A 65 -2.89 -14.26 -5.56
N ALA A 66 -2.82 -13.76 -4.33
CA ALA A 66 -3.09 -12.39 -3.95
C ALA A 66 -1.98 -11.41 -4.38
N TYR A 67 -2.34 -10.13 -4.47
CA TYR A 67 -1.42 -9.00 -4.75
C TYR A 67 -0.57 -9.22 -6.02
N PHE A 68 0.75 -9.09 -5.93
CA PHE A 68 1.74 -9.49 -6.94
C PHE A 68 2.85 -10.30 -6.23
N PRO A 69 3.68 -11.09 -6.94
CA PRO A 69 4.62 -12.00 -6.31
C PRO A 69 5.73 -11.25 -5.55
N ALA A 70 5.98 -11.64 -4.30
CA ALA A 70 7.08 -11.16 -3.47
C ALA A 70 8.06 -12.32 -3.19
N LEU A 71 8.77 -12.76 -4.23
CA LEU A 71 9.49 -14.03 -4.24
C LEU A 71 10.87 -13.96 -3.58
N ASN A 72 11.24 -15.01 -2.85
CA ASN A 72 12.62 -15.25 -2.41
C ASN A 72 13.30 -16.33 -3.28
N SER A 73 14.56 -16.62 -2.96
CA SER A 73 15.32 -17.75 -3.53
C SER A 73 16.52 -18.04 -2.64
N PRO A 74 17.12 -19.25 -2.67
CA PRO A 74 18.32 -19.58 -1.90
C PRO A 74 19.47 -18.59 -2.15
N ALA A 75 19.68 -18.18 -3.41
CA ALA A 75 20.69 -17.18 -3.77
C ALA A 75 20.40 -15.79 -3.17
N SER A 76 19.14 -15.37 -3.10
CA SER A 76 18.74 -14.11 -2.46
C SER A 76 18.94 -14.17 -0.94
N LEU A 77 18.56 -15.29 -0.32
CA LEU A 77 18.71 -15.52 1.13
C LEU A 77 20.19 -15.52 1.54
N LEU A 78 21.05 -16.25 0.85
CA LEU A 78 22.50 -16.26 1.10
C LEU A 78 23.14 -14.88 0.87
N GLY A 79 22.65 -14.12 -0.12
CA GLY A 79 23.13 -12.77 -0.40
C GLY A 79 22.73 -11.73 0.66
N ASP A 80 21.54 -11.86 1.27
CA ASP A 80 21.15 -11.04 2.43
C ASP A 80 21.85 -11.50 3.71
N MET A 81 21.97 -12.81 3.97
CA MET A 81 22.73 -13.34 5.11
C MET A 81 24.16 -12.80 5.14
N LEU A 82 24.84 -12.74 3.99
CA LEU A 82 26.18 -12.15 3.90
C LEU A 82 26.16 -10.62 4.01
N ALA A 83 25.14 -9.93 3.49
CA ALA A 83 25.03 -8.48 3.62
C ALA A 83 24.79 -8.03 5.07
N ASP A 84 23.94 -8.76 5.80
CA ASP A 84 23.62 -8.51 7.21
C ASP A 84 24.77 -8.94 8.14
N ALA A 85 25.53 -9.98 7.79
CA ALA A 85 26.77 -10.33 8.51
C ALA A 85 27.91 -9.31 8.30
N ILE A 86 28.01 -8.69 7.12
CA ILE A 86 28.96 -7.59 6.84
C ILE A 86 28.48 -6.28 7.48
N ASN A 87 27.16 -6.05 7.54
CA ASN A 87 26.48 -4.89 8.14
C ASN A 87 27.05 -3.50 7.75
N CYS A 88 27.59 -3.36 6.53
CA CYS A 88 28.26 -2.14 6.12
C CYS A 88 27.29 -1.04 5.67
N LEU A 89 27.63 0.20 6.00
CA LEU A 89 26.85 1.38 5.63
C LEU A 89 27.49 2.09 4.43
N GLY A 90 26.74 2.24 3.33
CA GLY A 90 27.20 2.86 2.08
C GLY A 90 26.50 4.19 1.80
N PHE A 91 26.60 5.15 2.72
CA PHE A 91 26.04 6.51 2.55
C PHE A 91 26.99 7.47 1.84
N THR A 92 28.29 7.16 1.82
CA THR A 92 29.26 7.68 0.85
C THR A 92 30.08 6.53 0.27
N TRP A 93 30.75 6.76 -0.85
CA TRP A 93 31.71 5.78 -1.39
C TRP A 93 32.77 5.39 -0.34
N ALA A 94 33.30 6.38 0.39
CA ALA A 94 34.32 6.14 1.41
C ALA A 94 33.82 5.34 2.64
N SER A 95 32.50 5.34 2.93
CA SER A 95 31.96 4.58 4.06
C SER A 95 31.86 3.07 3.76
N SER A 96 31.70 2.68 2.50
CA SER A 96 31.83 1.27 2.04
C SER A 96 31.95 1.21 0.51
N PRO A 97 33.18 1.24 -0.07
CA PRO A 97 33.37 1.31 -1.52
C PRO A 97 32.67 0.15 -2.25
N ALA A 98 32.82 -1.09 -1.75
CA ALA A 98 32.19 -2.27 -2.32
C ALA A 98 30.65 -2.21 -2.34
N CYS A 99 30.01 -1.49 -1.41
CA CYS A 99 28.56 -1.32 -1.38
C CYS A 99 28.06 -0.39 -2.51
N THR A 100 28.86 0.62 -2.87
CA THR A 100 28.57 1.55 -3.97
C THR A 100 28.95 0.94 -5.31
N GLU A 101 30.19 0.47 -5.48
CA GLU A 101 30.69 -0.06 -6.75
C GLU A 101 29.87 -1.26 -7.26
N LEU A 102 29.54 -2.21 -6.37
CA LEU A 102 28.73 -3.37 -6.75
C LEU A 102 27.32 -2.99 -7.19
N GLU A 103 26.73 -1.94 -6.61
CA GLU A 103 25.44 -1.41 -7.08
C GLU A 103 25.56 -0.80 -8.47
N THR A 104 26.55 0.07 -8.69
CA THR A 104 26.79 0.71 -9.98
C THR A 104 26.93 -0.34 -11.10
N ILE A 105 27.68 -1.41 -10.84
CA ILE A 105 27.84 -2.55 -11.76
C ILE A 105 26.52 -3.31 -11.96
N VAL A 106 25.85 -3.71 -10.87
CA VAL A 106 24.64 -4.54 -10.92
C VAL A 106 23.44 -3.80 -11.53
N MET A 107 23.32 -2.50 -11.28
CA MET A 107 22.27 -1.68 -11.90
C MET A 107 22.53 -1.44 -13.38
N ASN A 108 23.80 -1.34 -13.80
CA ASN A 108 24.16 -1.37 -15.22
C ASN A 108 23.87 -2.73 -15.88
N TRP A 109 24.07 -3.85 -15.16
CA TRP A 109 23.65 -5.17 -15.64
C TRP A 109 22.13 -5.25 -15.79
N LEU A 110 21.37 -4.84 -14.78
CA LEU A 110 19.91 -4.86 -14.80
C LEU A 110 19.33 -3.97 -15.90
N GLY A 111 19.85 -2.75 -16.06
CA GLY A 111 19.44 -1.83 -17.13
C GLY A 111 19.64 -2.43 -18.53
N LYS A 112 20.80 -3.07 -18.77
CA LYS A 112 21.08 -3.80 -20.03
C LYS A 112 20.18 -5.04 -20.19
N MET A 113 19.91 -5.78 -19.11
CA MET A 113 19.04 -6.97 -19.12
C MET A 113 17.59 -6.68 -19.49
N ILE A 114 17.09 -5.47 -19.20
CA ILE A 114 15.72 -5.05 -19.54
C ILE A 114 15.65 -4.08 -20.73
N GLY A 115 16.78 -3.80 -21.40
CA GLY A 115 16.83 -2.99 -22.62
C GLY A 115 16.67 -1.48 -22.41
N LEU A 116 17.09 -0.92 -21.27
CA LEU A 116 17.10 0.53 -21.08
C LEU A 116 18.12 1.22 -22.01
N PRO A 117 17.81 2.43 -22.53
CA PRO A 117 18.78 3.28 -23.21
C PRO A 117 20.04 3.55 -22.37
N GLU A 118 21.17 3.77 -23.04
CA GLU A 118 22.46 3.95 -22.36
C GLU A 118 22.55 5.20 -21.46
N ASP A 119 21.61 6.13 -21.56
CA ASP A 119 21.52 7.32 -20.70
C ASP A 119 21.03 6.99 -19.28
N PHE A 120 20.41 5.83 -19.06
CA PHE A 120 20.05 5.30 -17.74
C PHE A 120 21.20 4.53 -17.06
N LEU A 121 22.30 4.27 -17.78
CA LEU A 121 23.44 3.52 -17.29
C LEU A 121 24.47 4.48 -16.69
N HIS A 122 25.07 4.10 -15.56
CA HIS A 122 26.19 4.82 -14.95
C HIS A 122 27.36 4.89 -15.92
N ARG A 123 27.84 6.10 -16.20
CA ARG A 123 29.00 6.37 -17.07
C ARG A 123 30.21 6.82 -16.24
N PRO A 124 31.46 6.42 -16.60
CA PRO A 124 32.66 6.97 -16.01
C PRO A 124 32.67 8.51 -16.10
N GLY A 125 33.09 9.19 -15.03
CA GLY A 125 33.08 10.65 -14.96
C GLY A 125 31.73 11.29 -14.60
N GLY A 126 30.64 10.52 -14.46
CA GLY A 126 29.37 11.00 -13.90
C GLY A 126 28.51 11.89 -14.82
N SER A 127 28.85 12.01 -16.10
CA SER A 127 28.15 12.84 -17.10
C SER A 127 26.92 12.15 -17.74
N GLY A 128 26.25 11.26 -17.01
CA GLY A 128 25.08 10.50 -17.47
C GLY A 128 24.10 10.22 -16.33
N GLY A 129 23.06 9.43 -16.60
CA GLY A 129 22.18 8.91 -15.56
C GLY A 129 22.78 7.71 -14.80
N GLY A 130 21.92 6.97 -14.13
CA GLY A 130 22.32 5.77 -13.39
C GLY A 130 21.13 5.12 -12.66
N GLY A 131 21.21 3.81 -12.44
CA GLY A 131 20.23 3.04 -11.67
C GLY A 131 20.66 2.86 -10.21
N VAL A 132 19.71 2.87 -9.28
CA VAL A 132 19.96 2.79 -7.82
C VAL A 132 18.84 2.04 -7.13
N ILE A 133 19.18 1.15 -6.19
CA ILE A 133 18.27 0.14 -5.61
C ILE A 133 17.38 0.76 -4.55
N GLN A 134 16.11 0.33 -4.54
CA GLN A 134 15.01 0.92 -3.78
C GLN A 134 14.53 0.04 -2.63
N THR A 135 13.77 0.62 -1.68
CA THR A 135 13.06 -0.19 -0.65
C THR A 135 11.67 -0.53 -1.15
N THR A 136 10.98 0.46 -1.72
CA THR A 136 9.68 0.31 -2.37
C THR A 136 9.65 1.10 -3.68
N ALA A 137 8.76 0.70 -4.60
CA ALA A 137 8.42 1.54 -5.75
C ALA A 137 7.82 2.90 -5.31
N SER A 138 7.17 2.96 -4.14
CA SER A 138 6.46 4.14 -3.62
C SER A 138 7.37 5.25 -3.10
N GLU A 139 8.48 4.92 -2.42
CA GLU A 139 9.55 5.90 -2.11
C GLU A 139 10.14 6.49 -3.39
N ALA A 140 10.34 5.63 -4.38
CA ALA A 140 11.09 5.96 -5.58
C ALA A 140 10.25 6.76 -6.60
N THR A 141 8.97 6.45 -6.68
CA THR A 141 7.90 7.34 -7.12
C THR A 141 8.02 8.74 -6.52
N LEU A 142 8.13 8.83 -5.19
CA LEU A 142 8.03 10.10 -4.46
C LEU A 142 9.25 10.98 -4.73
N VAL A 143 10.46 10.44 -4.66
CA VAL A 143 11.65 11.24 -4.97
C VAL A 143 11.71 11.63 -6.45
N CYS A 144 11.18 10.82 -7.39
CA CYS A 144 11.07 11.25 -8.78
C CYS A 144 10.12 12.46 -8.96
N LEU A 145 8.97 12.43 -8.29
CA LEU A 145 8.04 13.58 -8.24
C LEU A 145 8.70 14.81 -7.61
N LEU A 146 9.37 14.65 -6.46
CA LEU A 146 10.06 15.74 -5.76
C LEU A 146 11.21 16.35 -6.57
N ALA A 147 11.96 15.53 -7.32
CA ALA A 147 13.03 15.99 -8.21
C ALA A 147 12.47 16.81 -9.38
N ALA A 148 11.40 16.31 -10.03
CA ALA A 148 10.72 17.06 -11.10
C ALA A 148 10.11 18.37 -10.57
N ARG A 149 9.50 18.34 -9.38
CA ARG A 149 8.89 19.50 -8.68
C ARG A 149 9.94 20.56 -8.39
N THR A 150 11.09 20.15 -7.84
CA THR A 150 12.22 21.05 -7.55
C THR A 150 12.81 21.66 -8.82
N ARG A 151 12.91 20.89 -9.92
CA ARG A 151 13.33 21.42 -11.23
C ARG A 151 12.34 22.44 -11.77
N ALA A 152 11.03 22.17 -11.67
CA ALA A 152 9.99 23.06 -12.15
C ALA A 152 9.95 24.39 -11.36
N ILE A 153 10.10 24.33 -10.04
CA ILE A 153 10.21 25.53 -9.18
C ILE A 153 11.42 26.37 -9.61
N ARG A 154 12.60 25.75 -9.78
CA ARG A 154 13.82 26.48 -10.22
C ARG A 154 13.64 27.14 -11.59
N ALA A 155 13.09 26.43 -12.57
CA ALA A 155 12.85 26.99 -13.91
C ALA A 155 11.90 28.20 -13.91
N VAL A 156 10.95 28.28 -12.95
CA VAL A 156 10.14 29.49 -12.75
C VAL A 156 10.96 30.58 -12.04
N GLN A 157 11.71 30.24 -10.98
CA GLN A 157 12.54 31.20 -10.23
C GLN A 157 13.73 31.77 -11.01
N GLU A 158 14.17 31.09 -12.07
CA GLU A 158 15.13 31.59 -13.06
C GLU A 158 14.56 32.74 -13.92
N ASN A 159 13.22 32.85 -14.00
CA ASN A 159 12.52 33.89 -14.76
C ASN A 159 11.84 34.93 -13.83
N ASP A 160 11.36 34.52 -12.66
CA ASP A 160 10.86 35.39 -11.58
C ASP A 160 11.48 34.98 -10.23
N PRO A 161 12.64 35.57 -9.85
CA PRO A 161 13.32 35.26 -8.59
C PRO A 161 12.54 35.61 -7.31
N ASN A 162 11.47 36.41 -7.42
CA ASN A 162 10.67 36.84 -6.25
C ASN A 162 9.52 35.87 -5.95
N CYS A 163 9.07 35.08 -6.94
CA CYS A 163 7.95 34.16 -6.76
C CYS A 163 8.31 33.03 -5.78
N LEU A 164 7.44 32.82 -4.78
CA LEU A 164 7.71 31.89 -3.69
C LEU A 164 7.56 30.44 -4.15
N ALA A 165 8.50 29.58 -3.73
CA ALA A 165 8.47 28.15 -4.08
C ALA A 165 7.15 27.44 -3.72
N THR A 166 6.46 27.90 -2.66
CA THR A 166 5.12 27.44 -2.25
C THR A 166 4.00 27.90 -3.19
N GLU A 167 4.07 29.14 -3.69
CA GLU A 167 3.13 29.70 -4.66
C GLU A 167 3.25 28.98 -6.00
N ILE A 168 4.47 28.83 -6.51
CA ILE A 168 4.76 28.06 -7.73
C ILE A 168 4.22 26.62 -7.57
N ASN A 169 4.48 25.99 -6.43
CA ASN A 169 4.02 24.64 -6.14
C ASN A 169 2.48 24.51 -6.14
N SER A 170 1.74 25.52 -5.70
CA SER A 170 0.26 25.51 -5.74
C SER A 170 -0.33 25.45 -7.17
N ARG A 171 0.47 25.88 -8.15
CA ARG A 171 0.18 25.84 -9.59
C ARG A 171 0.72 24.60 -10.28
N LEU A 172 1.60 23.81 -9.64
CA LEU A 172 2.21 22.62 -10.25
C LEU A 172 1.22 21.45 -10.38
N VAL A 173 1.20 20.81 -11.55
CA VAL A 173 0.31 19.67 -11.87
C VAL A 173 1.09 18.46 -12.40
N ALA A 174 0.79 17.29 -11.85
CA ALA A 174 1.33 15.99 -12.26
C ALA A 174 0.23 15.02 -12.70
N TYR A 175 0.55 14.16 -13.66
CA TYR A 175 -0.42 13.35 -14.40
C TYR A 175 -0.15 11.85 -14.28
N CYS A 176 -1.22 11.06 -14.31
CA CYS A 176 -1.20 9.60 -14.23
C CYS A 176 -2.51 9.01 -14.77
N SER A 177 -2.53 7.70 -15.07
CA SER A 177 -3.79 6.98 -15.32
C SER A 177 -4.64 6.93 -14.05
N ASP A 178 -5.95 6.98 -14.20
CA ASP A 178 -6.94 6.39 -13.31
C ASP A 178 -6.59 4.96 -12.79
N GLN A 179 -5.98 4.11 -13.61
CA GLN A 179 -5.52 2.76 -13.25
C GLN A 179 -4.20 2.74 -12.46
N ALA A 180 -3.57 3.90 -12.20
CA ALA A 180 -2.25 3.95 -11.59
C ALA A 180 -2.30 3.61 -10.09
N HIS A 181 -1.27 2.91 -9.59
CA HIS A 181 -1.26 2.40 -8.22
C HIS A 181 -1.34 3.53 -7.17
N SER A 182 -2.10 3.32 -6.09
CA SER A 182 -2.36 4.28 -4.98
C SER A 182 -1.14 5.04 -4.40
N SER A 183 0.07 4.53 -4.56
CA SER A 183 1.30 5.27 -4.22
C SER A 183 1.51 6.53 -5.05
N VAL A 184 0.86 6.64 -6.21
CA VAL A 184 0.83 7.81 -7.09
C VAL A 184 0.15 8.98 -6.40
N GLU A 185 -1.08 8.76 -5.94
CA GLU A 185 -1.85 9.71 -5.15
C GLU A 185 -1.11 10.08 -3.86
N LYS A 186 -0.61 9.08 -3.12
CA LYS A 186 0.16 9.28 -1.90
C LYS A 186 1.39 10.15 -2.11
N ALA A 187 2.05 10.05 -3.27
CA ALA A 187 3.19 10.91 -3.59
C ALA A 187 2.76 12.35 -3.90
N GLY A 188 1.65 12.55 -4.63
CA GLY A 188 1.03 13.86 -4.81
C GLY A 188 0.69 14.53 -3.49
N LEU A 189 0.04 13.79 -2.58
CA LEU A 189 -0.32 14.25 -1.23
C LEU A 189 0.91 14.64 -0.40
N ILE A 190 1.94 13.78 -0.32
CA ILE A 190 3.18 14.08 0.42
C ILE A 190 3.97 15.22 -0.25
N GLY A 191 3.94 15.31 -1.57
CA GLY A 191 4.58 16.36 -2.35
C GLY A 191 3.83 17.70 -2.34
N LEU A 192 2.61 17.76 -1.81
CA LEU A 192 1.67 18.88 -1.93
C LEU A 192 1.47 19.31 -3.41
N VAL A 193 1.42 18.34 -4.33
CA VAL A 193 1.27 18.55 -5.78
C VAL A 193 -0.15 18.21 -6.21
N ARG A 194 -0.75 19.02 -7.10
CA ARG A 194 -2.05 18.72 -7.72
C ARG A 194 -1.91 17.52 -8.65
N MET A 195 -2.59 16.42 -8.33
CA MET A 195 -2.69 15.26 -9.21
C MET A 195 -3.88 15.42 -10.18
N ARG A 196 -3.69 14.97 -11.42
CA ARG A 196 -4.77 14.76 -12.40
C ARG A 196 -4.73 13.30 -12.86
N TYR A 197 -5.87 12.64 -12.77
CA TYR A 197 -6.10 11.34 -13.39
C TYR A 197 -6.55 11.55 -14.84
N ILE A 198 -5.92 10.80 -15.75
CA ILE A 198 -6.34 10.65 -17.14
C ILE A 198 -7.10 9.33 -17.23
N GLU A 199 -8.30 9.36 -17.80
CA GLU A 199 -9.13 8.17 -18.01
C GLU A 199 -8.46 7.21 -19.01
N SER A 200 -8.51 5.91 -18.72
CA SER A 200 -7.97 4.87 -19.59
C SER A 200 -8.93 4.47 -20.71
N ASP A 201 -8.40 3.95 -21.82
CA ASP A 201 -9.21 3.35 -22.88
C ASP A 201 -9.81 1.98 -22.49
N SER A 202 -10.50 1.31 -23.43
CA SER A 202 -11.14 0.01 -23.19
C SER A 202 -10.17 -1.09 -22.74
N GLU A 203 -8.89 -0.97 -23.11
CA GLU A 203 -7.82 -1.89 -22.76
C GLU A 203 -7.10 -1.48 -21.47
N LEU A 204 -7.67 -0.54 -20.71
CA LEU A 204 -7.15 0.00 -19.45
C LEU A 204 -5.81 0.74 -19.65
N SER A 205 -5.60 1.36 -20.81
CA SER A 205 -4.37 2.08 -21.19
C SER A 205 -4.57 3.60 -21.25
N MET A 206 -3.68 4.37 -20.63
CA MET A 206 -3.66 5.84 -20.74
C MET A 206 -3.11 6.27 -22.10
N ARG A 207 -3.88 7.09 -22.84
CA ARG A 207 -3.55 7.49 -24.22
C ARG A 207 -3.05 8.93 -24.32
N GLY A 208 -2.23 9.18 -25.35
CA GLY A 208 -1.54 10.46 -25.54
C GLY A 208 -2.48 11.66 -25.70
N ASP A 209 -3.61 11.46 -26.38
CA ASP A 209 -4.57 12.53 -26.70
C ASP A 209 -5.30 13.03 -25.43
N GLY A 210 -5.76 12.12 -24.57
CA GLY A 210 -6.39 12.48 -23.29
C GLY A 210 -5.42 13.21 -22.35
N LEU A 211 -4.14 12.83 -22.35
CA LEU A 211 -3.10 13.57 -21.65
C LEU A 211 -2.85 14.94 -22.30
N LEU A 212 -2.80 15.03 -23.64
CA LEU A 212 -2.57 16.28 -24.36
C LEU A 212 -3.68 17.31 -24.12
N GLU A 213 -4.95 16.91 -24.12
CA GLU A 213 -6.06 17.82 -23.80
C GLU A 213 -6.04 18.28 -22.33
N ALA A 214 -5.70 17.39 -21.39
CA ALA A 214 -5.49 17.79 -20.00
C ALA A 214 -4.34 18.79 -19.83
N LEU A 215 -3.22 18.58 -20.54
CA LEU A 215 -2.07 19.49 -20.57
C LEU A 215 -2.43 20.86 -21.19
N LYS A 216 -3.25 20.88 -22.25
CA LYS A 216 -3.77 22.12 -22.86
C LYS A 216 -4.68 22.88 -21.89
N ARG A 217 -5.67 22.20 -21.30
CA ARG A 217 -6.64 22.82 -20.38
C ARG A 217 -5.95 23.38 -19.14
N ASP A 218 -5.11 22.59 -18.47
CA ASP A 218 -4.44 23.05 -17.25
C ASP A 218 -3.48 24.23 -17.52
N ARG A 219 -2.85 24.31 -18.71
CA ARG A 219 -2.09 25.51 -19.13
C ARG A 219 -2.98 26.74 -19.33
N ALA A 220 -4.17 26.57 -19.92
CA ALA A 220 -5.14 27.65 -20.05
C ALA A 220 -5.71 28.11 -18.70
N GLU A 221 -5.81 27.21 -17.71
CA GLU A 221 -6.08 27.52 -16.29
C GLU A 221 -4.89 28.21 -15.57
N GLY A 222 -3.80 28.55 -16.27
CA GLY A 222 -2.60 29.20 -15.70
C GLY A 222 -1.74 28.28 -14.83
N LEU A 223 -2.04 26.98 -14.82
CA LEU A 223 -1.30 25.96 -14.08
C LEU A 223 -0.04 25.53 -14.85
N LEU A 224 0.82 24.77 -14.16
CA LEU A 224 2.16 24.43 -14.60
C LEU A 224 2.33 22.90 -14.67
N PRO A 225 2.01 22.27 -15.81
CA PRO A 225 2.29 20.85 -16.04
C PRO A 225 3.79 20.56 -16.06
N PHE A 226 4.26 19.68 -15.16
CA PHE A 226 5.71 19.48 -14.97
C PHE A 226 6.19 18.03 -14.89
N PHE A 227 5.30 17.06 -14.66
CA PHE A 227 5.69 15.66 -14.43
C PHE A 227 4.73 14.63 -15.03
N HIS A 228 5.33 13.67 -15.72
CA HIS A 228 4.82 12.34 -16.02
C HIS A 228 5.89 11.31 -15.64
N TRP A 229 5.52 10.03 -15.55
CA TRP A 229 6.05 9.14 -14.50
C TRP A 229 7.26 8.26 -14.80
N GLN A 230 8.26 8.23 -13.88
CA GLN A 230 9.18 7.11 -13.59
C GLN A 230 9.81 7.22 -12.16
N ILE A 231 10.88 6.48 -11.80
CA ILE A 231 11.13 5.95 -10.41
C ILE A 231 12.64 5.90 -9.95
N PRO A 232 13.11 6.67 -8.92
CA PRO A 232 14.22 6.26 -7.97
C PRO A 232 14.22 6.93 -6.54
N LEU A 233 15.02 6.50 -5.51
CA LEU A 233 15.20 7.25 -4.21
C LEU A 233 15.63 6.69 -2.78
N SER A 234 15.95 5.42 -2.44
CA SER A 234 16.48 5.03 -1.07
C SER A 234 17.06 3.59 -0.88
N LYS A 235 18.19 3.41 -0.13
CA LYS A 235 19.05 2.17 -0.18
C LYS A 235 19.67 1.63 1.16
N ARG A 236 20.14 0.36 1.15
CA ARG A 236 21.10 -0.38 2.04
C ARG A 236 22.02 -1.27 1.14
N PHE A 237 22.88 -2.19 1.61
CA PHE A 237 23.72 -3.06 0.73
C PHE A 237 22.95 -4.16 -0.08
N ARG A 238 21.74 -3.83 -0.55
CA ARG A 238 20.79 -4.68 -1.30
C ARG A 238 21.32 -5.17 -2.65
N ALA A 239 22.43 -4.62 -3.14
CA ALA A 239 23.08 -5.06 -4.38
C ALA A 239 23.63 -6.48 -4.27
N LEU A 240 24.03 -6.94 -3.08
CA LEU A 240 24.67 -8.24 -2.90
C LEU A 240 23.72 -9.40 -3.22
N LYS A 241 22.49 -9.41 -2.68
CA LYS A 241 21.47 -10.39 -3.05
C LYS A 241 21.06 -10.36 -4.53
N LEU A 242 21.00 -9.17 -5.14
CA LEU A 242 20.67 -9.04 -6.57
C LEU A 242 21.81 -9.59 -7.45
N TRP A 243 23.08 -9.35 -7.07
CA TRP A 243 24.25 -9.94 -7.72
C TRP A 243 24.26 -11.48 -7.60
N PHE A 244 23.96 -12.01 -6.41
CA PHE A 244 23.84 -13.45 -6.17
C PHE A 244 22.76 -14.07 -7.06
N VAL A 245 21.55 -13.48 -7.11
CA VAL A 245 20.45 -13.96 -7.96
C VAL A 245 20.82 -13.93 -9.45
N ILE A 246 21.36 -12.81 -9.96
CA ILE A 246 21.73 -12.69 -11.38
C ILE A 246 22.84 -13.68 -11.74
N ARG A 247 23.84 -13.90 -10.89
CA ARG A 247 24.92 -14.87 -11.14
C ARG A 247 24.49 -16.32 -11.00
N ASN A 248 23.60 -16.64 -10.06
CA ASN A 248 23.14 -18.01 -9.80
C ASN A 248 22.16 -18.52 -10.88
N TYR A 249 21.21 -17.69 -11.31
CA TYR A 249 20.20 -18.08 -12.29
C TYR A 249 20.60 -17.76 -13.74
N GLY A 250 21.42 -16.73 -13.94
CA GLY A 250 21.72 -16.18 -15.26
C GLY A 250 20.50 -15.56 -15.95
N ILE A 251 20.73 -14.85 -17.05
CA ILE A 251 19.65 -14.22 -17.83
C ILE A 251 18.66 -15.27 -18.34
N THR A 252 19.16 -16.41 -18.86
CA THR A 252 18.32 -17.50 -19.38
C THR A 252 17.46 -18.16 -18.31
N GLY A 253 17.95 -18.36 -17.08
CA GLY A 253 17.17 -18.92 -15.98
C GLY A 253 16.06 -17.98 -15.52
N LEU A 254 16.36 -16.69 -15.39
CA LEU A 254 15.36 -15.65 -15.07
C LEU A 254 14.28 -15.55 -16.17
N GLN A 255 14.68 -15.55 -17.45
CA GLN A 255 13.73 -15.59 -18.56
C GLN A 255 12.87 -16.88 -18.56
N LYS A 256 13.45 -18.04 -18.24
CA LYS A 256 12.71 -19.31 -18.13
C LYS A 256 11.65 -19.24 -17.03
N HIS A 257 12.00 -18.72 -15.85
CA HIS A 257 11.04 -18.55 -14.74
C HIS A 257 9.87 -17.62 -15.13
N ILE A 258 10.16 -16.47 -15.76
CA ILE A 258 9.12 -15.54 -16.23
C ILE A 258 8.20 -16.22 -17.26
N ARG A 259 8.78 -16.90 -18.26
CA ARG A 259 8.02 -17.62 -19.30
C ARG A 259 7.14 -18.72 -18.72
N GLU A 260 7.62 -19.45 -17.72
CA GLU A 260 6.87 -20.51 -17.05
C GLU A 260 5.69 -19.94 -16.23
N GLY A 261 5.89 -18.85 -15.50
CA GLY A 261 4.80 -18.15 -14.80
C GLY A 261 3.69 -17.65 -15.75
N VAL A 262 4.07 -17.15 -16.94
CA VAL A 262 3.12 -16.78 -18.00
C VAL A 262 2.40 -18.01 -18.56
N ARG A 263 3.11 -19.12 -18.82
CA ARG A 263 2.53 -20.38 -19.32
C ARG A 263 1.53 -21.00 -18.33
N LEU A 264 1.81 -20.93 -17.04
CA LEU A 264 0.91 -21.39 -15.97
C LEU A 264 -0.34 -20.50 -15.88
N ALA A 265 -0.20 -19.18 -16.06
CA ALA A 265 -1.33 -18.26 -16.10
C ALA A 265 -2.19 -18.44 -17.38
N GLN A 266 -1.59 -18.74 -18.53
CA GLN A 266 -2.31 -19.17 -19.75
C GLN A 266 -3.12 -20.45 -19.53
N LYS A 267 -2.58 -21.42 -18.79
CA LYS A 267 -3.33 -22.63 -18.40
C LYS A 267 -4.52 -22.31 -17.51
N PHE A 268 -4.35 -21.41 -16.53
CA PHE A 268 -5.47 -20.98 -15.67
C PHE A 268 -6.53 -20.21 -16.46
N GLU A 269 -6.13 -19.30 -17.35
CA GLU A 269 -7.00 -18.59 -18.30
C GLU A 269 -7.86 -19.57 -19.13
N ALA A 270 -7.24 -20.59 -19.73
CA ALA A 270 -7.96 -21.63 -20.49
C ALA A 270 -8.94 -22.45 -19.62
N LEU A 271 -8.58 -22.74 -18.37
CA LEU A 271 -9.45 -23.45 -17.42
C LEU A 271 -10.68 -22.61 -17.01
N VAL A 272 -10.52 -21.30 -16.84
CA VAL A 272 -11.62 -20.36 -16.57
C VAL A 272 -12.54 -20.22 -17.78
N LEU A 273 -11.98 -20.04 -18.98
CA LEU A 273 -12.75 -19.90 -20.22
C LEU A 273 -13.57 -21.15 -20.58
N ALA A 274 -13.13 -22.34 -20.14
CA ALA A 274 -13.86 -23.60 -20.32
C ALA A 274 -15.10 -23.76 -19.41
N ASP A 275 -15.27 -22.93 -18.37
CA ASP A 275 -16.43 -22.95 -17.48
C ASP A 275 -17.31 -21.72 -17.72
N SER A 276 -18.39 -21.92 -18.48
CA SER A 276 -19.29 -20.85 -18.97
C SER A 276 -19.94 -19.98 -17.88
N ARG A 277 -19.89 -20.42 -16.61
CA ARG A 277 -20.36 -19.69 -15.44
C ARG A 277 -19.46 -18.51 -15.06
N PHE A 278 -18.23 -18.49 -15.58
CA PHE A 278 -17.25 -17.44 -15.37
C PHE A 278 -17.05 -16.55 -16.60
N GLU A 279 -16.41 -15.40 -16.39
CA GLU A 279 -15.93 -14.51 -17.44
C GLU A 279 -14.59 -13.87 -17.04
N ILE A 280 -13.77 -13.60 -18.06
CA ILE A 280 -12.51 -12.85 -17.97
C ILE A 280 -12.78 -11.45 -18.56
N PRO A 281 -12.87 -10.38 -17.76
CA PRO A 281 -13.26 -9.05 -18.23
C PRO A 281 -12.08 -8.15 -18.66
N ALA A 282 -10.84 -8.65 -18.63
CA ALA A 282 -9.64 -7.95 -19.09
C ALA A 282 -8.58 -8.97 -19.56
N ALA A 283 -7.81 -8.64 -20.59
CA ALA A 283 -6.86 -9.57 -21.22
C ALA A 283 -5.68 -9.96 -20.31
N ARG A 284 -5.27 -11.24 -20.34
CA ARG A 284 -4.06 -11.70 -19.65
C ARG A 284 -2.82 -11.43 -20.52
N HIS A 285 -2.00 -10.47 -20.13
CA HIS A 285 -0.69 -10.25 -20.77
C HIS A 285 0.42 -11.10 -20.12
N LEU A 286 0.53 -11.08 -18.79
CA LEU A 286 1.59 -11.74 -18.03
C LEU A 286 1.04 -12.87 -17.12
N GLY A 287 1.56 -13.01 -15.90
CA GLY A 287 1.23 -14.06 -14.93
C GLY A 287 -0.03 -13.81 -14.09
N MET A 288 -0.86 -12.81 -14.42
CA MET A 288 -2.08 -12.45 -13.67
C MET A 288 -3.31 -12.60 -14.57
N VAL A 289 -4.28 -13.41 -14.13
CA VAL A 289 -5.61 -13.54 -14.73
C VAL A 289 -6.62 -12.81 -13.84
N VAL A 290 -7.57 -12.12 -14.47
CA VAL A 290 -8.68 -11.45 -13.80
C VAL A 290 -9.98 -12.15 -14.19
N PHE A 291 -10.80 -12.56 -13.23
CA PHE A 291 -12.01 -13.34 -13.53
C PHE A 291 -13.14 -13.07 -12.53
N ARG A 292 -14.38 -13.36 -12.91
CA ARG A 292 -15.56 -13.27 -12.04
C ARG A 292 -16.61 -14.31 -12.40
N LEU A 293 -17.53 -14.61 -11.48
CA LEU A 293 -18.78 -15.29 -11.82
C LEU A 293 -19.67 -14.32 -12.62
N ARG A 294 -20.41 -14.84 -13.60
CA ARG A 294 -21.41 -14.07 -14.34
C ARG A 294 -22.59 -13.68 -13.44
N GLY A 295 -23.23 -12.57 -13.76
CA GLY A 295 -24.28 -11.96 -12.93
C GLY A 295 -23.73 -11.03 -11.85
N GLU A 296 -24.41 -11.01 -10.70
CA GLU A 296 -24.21 -10.02 -9.63
C GLU A 296 -22.82 -10.07 -8.97
N ASN A 297 -22.29 -8.88 -8.63
CA ASN A 297 -21.02 -8.73 -7.92
C ASN A 297 -20.97 -9.52 -6.60
N THR A 298 -22.10 -9.61 -5.90
CA THR A 298 -22.25 -10.35 -4.63
C THR A 298 -22.01 -11.85 -4.76
N LEU A 299 -22.16 -12.45 -5.94
CA LEU A 299 -21.80 -13.86 -6.17
C LEU A 299 -20.28 -14.05 -6.13
N THR A 300 -19.54 -13.17 -6.82
CA THR A 300 -18.08 -13.19 -6.87
C THR A 300 -17.46 -12.79 -5.52
N GLU A 301 -18.09 -11.86 -4.80
CA GLU A 301 -17.72 -11.50 -3.42
C GLU A 301 -17.90 -12.69 -2.45
N ARG A 302 -19.06 -13.38 -2.49
CA ARG A 302 -19.31 -14.59 -1.69
C ARG A 302 -18.32 -15.70 -2.00
N LEU A 303 -18.01 -15.92 -3.29
CA LEU A 303 -17.00 -16.88 -3.72
C LEU A 303 -15.63 -16.56 -3.10
N LEU A 304 -15.15 -15.32 -3.24
CA LEU A 304 -13.84 -14.92 -2.72
C LEU A 304 -13.75 -15.03 -1.19
N LYS A 305 -14.78 -14.57 -0.46
CA LYS A 305 -14.86 -14.68 1.00
C LYS A 305 -14.84 -16.15 1.45
N LYS A 306 -15.51 -17.06 0.74
CA LYS A 306 -15.52 -18.49 1.03
C LYS A 306 -14.18 -19.17 0.71
N LEU A 307 -13.48 -18.77 -0.36
CA LEU A 307 -12.14 -19.27 -0.69
C LEU A 307 -11.10 -18.87 0.37
N ASN A 308 -11.00 -17.57 0.67
CA ASN A 308 -10.05 -17.08 1.68
C ASN A 308 -10.35 -17.64 3.08
N SER A 309 -11.63 -17.87 3.45
CA SER A 309 -11.96 -18.47 4.75
C SER A 309 -11.55 -19.94 4.86
N ARG A 310 -11.51 -20.69 3.77
CA ARG A 310 -10.90 -22.05 3.72
C ARG A 310 -9.39 -22.02 3.83
N GLY A 311 -8.73 -20.97 3.34
CA GLY A 311 -7.28 -20.77 3.45
C GLY A 311 -6.41 -21.78 2.69
N ARG A 312 -7.00 -22.59 1.80
CA ARG A 312 -6.29 -23.53 0.91
C ARG A 312 -5.50 -22.79 -0.16
N LEU A 313 -6.05 -21.68 -0.64
CA LEU A 313 -5.45 -20.70 -1.53
C LEU A 313 -5.82 -19.29 -1.03
N HIS A 314 -5.13 -18.26 -1.54
CA HIS A 314 -5.45 -16.87 -1.21
C HIS A 314 -5.53 -15.99 -2.46
N CYS A 315 -6.65 -15.30 -2.68
CA CYS A 315 -6.83 -14.30 -3.73
C CYS A 315 -7.29 -12.96 -3.15
N VAL A 316 -7.21 -11.89 -3.96
CA VAL A 316 -7.72 -10.54 -3.61
C VAL A 316 -8.70 -10.04 -4.67
N PRO A 317 -9.62 -9.12 -4.32
CA PRO A 317 -10.52 -8.52 -5.29
C PRO A 317 -9.86 -7.37 -6.05
N ALA A 318 -10.53 -6.93 -7.11
CA ALA A 318 -10.42 -5.58 -7.65
C ALA A 318 -11.80 -5.13 -8.19
N ALA A 319 -11.89 -3.87 -8.62
CA ALA A 319 -13.02 -3.34 -9.36
C ALA A 319 -12.55 -2.92 -10.75
N LEU A 320 -13.28 -3.32 -11.80
CA LEU A 320 -13.04 -2.92 -13.19
C LEU A 320 -14.36 -2.45 -13.78
N HIS A 321 -14.48 -1.15 -14.12
CA HIS A 321 -15.73 -0.54 -14.62
C HIS A 321 -16.97 -0.93 -13.79
N GLY A 322 -16.89 -0.83 -12.47
CA GLY A 322 -17.94 -1.21 -11.52
C GLY A 322 -18.15 -2.72 -11.30
N LYS A 323 -17.50 -3.59 -12.09
CA LYS A 323 -17.53 -5.05 -11.90
C LYS A 323 -16.55 -5.47 -10.82
N TYR A 324 -17.04 -6.18 -9.81
CA TYR A 324 -16.22 -6.87 -8.82
C TYR A 324 -15.58 -8.11 -9.47
N VAL A 325 -14.27 -8.26 -9.32
CA VAL A 325 -13.46 -9.31 -9.93
C VAL A 325 -12.50 -9.92 -8.92
N ILE A 326 -12.11 -11.17 -9.13
CA ILE A 326 -11.02 -11.85 -8.41
C ILE A 326 -9.75 -11.75 -9.26
N ARG A 327 -8.64 -11.37 -8.64
CA ARG A 327 -7.30 -11.45 -9.24
C ARG A 327 -6.65 -12.77 -8.84
N PHE A 328 -6.21 -13.54 -9.83
CA PHE A 328 -5.40 -14.75 -9.66
C PHE A 328 -4.02 -14.51 -10.26
N THR A 329 -3.01 -14.39 -9.41
CA THR A 329 -1.61 -14.20 -9.83
C THR A 329 -0.82 -15.48 -9.63
N VAL A 330 -0.10 -15.96 -10.65
CA VAL A 330 0.89 -17.02 -10.48
C VAL A 330 2.10 -16.44 -9.77
N THR A 331 2.50 -17.02 -8.63
CA THR A 331 3.52 -16.47 -7.75
C THR A 331 4.77 -17.36 -7.66
N SER A 332 4.73 -18.42 -6.86
CA SER A 332 5.90 -19.15 -6.38
C SER A 332 6.81 -19.62 -7.52
N THR A 333 8.13 -19.56 -7.31
CA THR A 333 9.12 -20.12 -8.23
C THR A 333 8.90 -21.61 -8.52
N ASN A 334 8.17 -22.28 -7.62
CA ASN A 334 7.95 -23.72 -7.61
C ASN A 334 6.50 -24.11 -7.97
N THR A 335 5.64 -23.17 -8.39
CA THR A 335 4.25 -23.49 -8.83
C THR A 335 4.27 -24.39 -10.06
N THR A 336 3.44 -25.43 -10.06
CA THR A 336 3.39 -26.47 -11.10
C THR A 336 2.07 -26.49 -11.86
N ASN A 337 2.03 -27.33 -12.90
CA ASN A 337 0.79 -27.68 -13.62
C ASN A 337 -0.29 -28.30 -12.71
N GLU A 338 0.08 -28.92 -11.59
CA GLU A 338 -0.83 -29.61 -10.66
C GLU A 338 -1.40 -28.64 -9.62
N ASP A 339 -0.59 -27.72 -9.09
CA ASP A 339 -1.05 -26.65 -8.21
C ASP A 339 -2.19 -25.86 -8.88
N ILE A 340 -1.97 -25.39 -10.13
CA ILE A 340 -2.98 -24.68 -10.93
C ILE A 340 -4.28 -25.49 -11.12
N LEU A 341 -4.20 -26.82 -11.27
CA LEU A 341 -5.38 -27.68 -11.41
C LEU A 341 -6.11 -27.86 -10.07
N LYS A 342 -5.38 -28.00 -8.96
CA LYS A 342 -5.89 -28.10 -7.59
C LYS A 342 -6.60 -26.82 -7.16
N ASP A 343 -5.99 -25.66 -7.42
CA ASP A 343 -6.54 -24.36 -7.07
C ASP A 343 -7.77 -24.02 -7.94
N TRP A 344 -7.75 -24.37 -9.23
CA TRP A 344 -8.95 -24.29 -10.06
C TRP A 344 -10.07 -25.24 -9.59
N ALA A 345 -9.75 -26.46 -9.16
CA ALA A 345 -10.75 -27.39 -8.63
C ALA A 345 -11.40 -26.85 -7.33
N GLU A 346 -10.63 -26.19 -6.46
CA GLU A 346 -11.12 -25.51 -5.25
C GLU A 346 -12.05 -24.33 -5.60
N ILE A 347 -11.67 -23.49 -6.56
CA ILE A 347 -12.49 -22.39 -7.09
C ILE A 347 -13.81 -22.93 -7.66
N ARG A 348 -13.74 -23.96 -8.51
CA ARG A 348 -14.89 -24.58 -9.17
C ARG A 348 -15.83 -25.28 -8.17
N SER A 349 -15.28 -25.98 -7.18
CA SER A 349 -16.03 -26.58 -6.07
C SER A 349 -16.77 -25.52 -5.25
N THR A 350 -16.06 -24.46 -4.87
CA THR A 350 -16.65 -23.36 -4.08
C THR A 350 -17.74 -22.63 -4.88
N ALA A 351 -17.57 -22.46 -6.20
CA ALA A 351 -18.58 -21.88 -7.06
C ALA A 351 -19.87 -22.72 -7.15
N ASN A 352 -19.78 -24.04 -7.09
CA ASN A 352 -20.98 -24.91 -7.00
C ASN A 352 -21.80 -24.55 -5.74
N GLU A 353 -21.18 -24.54 -4.55
CA GLU A 353 -21.85 -24.19 -3.29
C GLU A 353 -22.52 -22.81 -3.33
N ILE A 354 -21.84 -21.80 -3.89
CA ILE A 354 -22.35 -20.43 -3.98
C ILE A 354 -23.57 -20.32 -4.92
N LEU A 355 -23.60 -21.10 -6.01
CA LEU A 355 -24.68 -21.09 -7.01
C LEU A 355 -25.86 -22.00 -6.62
N ASP A 356 -25.60 -23.17 -6.05
CA ASP A 356 -26.67 -24.09 -5.63
C ASP A 356 -27.42 -23.55 -4.40
N THR A 357 -26.73 -22.84 -3.49
CA THR A 357 -27.40 -22.06 -2.43
C THR A 357 -28.25 -20.91 -2.94
N THR A 358 -28.08 -20.45 -4.19
CA THR A 358 -29.01 -19.50 -4.85
C THR A 358 -30.09 -20.17 -5.69
N ARG A 359 -29.99 -21.47 -5.97
CA ARG A 359 -30.99 -22.26 -6.71
C ARG A 359 -32.02 -22.94 -5.81
N SER A 360 -31.68 -23.19 -4.54
CA SER A 360 -32.65 -23.65 -3.55
C SER A 360 -33.80 -22.63 -3.45
N PRO A 361 -35.07 -23.03 -3.67
CA PRO A 361 -36.18 -22.11 -3.57
C PRO A 361 -36.26 -21.58 -2.13
N ARG A 362 -36.35 -20.24 -1.96
CA ARG A 362 -36.58 -19.64 -0.64
C ARG A 362 -37.78 -20.34 0.02
N ALA A 363 -37.51 -21.14 1.04
CA ALA A 363 -38.55 -21.82 1.80
C ALA A 363 -39.57 -20.76 2.24
N ARG A 364 -40.84 -20.92 1.84
CA ARG A 364 -41.91 -19.99 2.21
C ARG A 364 -42.16 -20.11 3.71
N VAL A 365 -41.37 -19.40 4.52
CA VAL A 365 -41.56 -19.28 5.97
C VAL A 365 -43.00 -18.81 6.19
N PRO A 366 -43.87 -19.63 6.81
CA PRO A 366 -45.27 -19.26 6.96
C PRO A 366 -45.39 -17.96 7.75
N LEU A 367 -46.31 -17.07 7.36
CA LEU A 367 -46.54 -15.80 8.06
C LEU A 367 -46.86 -15.98 9.55
N ALA A 368 -47.39 -17.14 9.95
CA ALA A 368 -47.56 -17.55 11.35
C ALA A 368 -46.24 -17.69 12.13
N ALA A 369 -45.18 -18.21 11.51
CA ALA A 369 -43.86 -18.35 12.12
C ALA A 369 -43.19 -16.97 12.31
N ILE A 370 -43.35 -16.07 11.32
CA ILE A 370 -42.91 -14.66 11.43
C ILE A 370 -43.67 -13.94 12.56
N ARG A 371 -45.00 -14.09 12.62
CA ARG A 371 -45.83 -13.49 13.68
C ARG A 371 -45.50 -14.01 15.09
N ARG A 372 -45.14 -15.29 15.26
CA ARG A 372 -44.63 -15.81 16.54
C ARG A 372 -43.30 -15.15 16.94
N ARG A 373 -42.37 -14.95 16.00
CA ARG A 373 -41.08 -14.30 16.27
C ARG A 373 -41.26 -12.84 16.71
N ILE A 374 -42.16 -12.09 16.07
CA ILE A 374 -42.43 -10.68 16.39
C ILE A 374 -43.02 -10.52 17.81
N ARG A 375 -43.98 -11.39 18.21
CA ARG A 375 -44.54 -11.32 19.57
C ARG A 375 -43.55 -11.67 20.69
N GLY A 376 -42.48 -12.42 20.39
CA GLY A 376 -41.44 -12.76 21.36
C GLY A 376 -40.34 -11.70 21.56
N ILE A 377 -40.28 -10.66 20.70
CA ILE A 377 -39.21 -9.65 20.69
C ILE A 377 -39.63 -8.34 21.39
N LEU A 378 -40.92 -8.16 21.67
CA LEU A 378 -41.50 -6.90 22.14
C LEU A 378 -41.31 -6.62 23.66
N MET A 379 -40.24 -7.14 24.27
CA MET A 379 -39.90 -6.95 25.70
C MET A 379 -38.41 -6.66 25.96
N SER A 380 -37.70 -6.08 24.99
CA SER A 380 -36.38 -5.45 25.23
C SER A 380 -36.16 -4.28 24.27
N GLY A 381 -36.21 -3.04 24.80
CA GLY A 381 -36.21 -1.82 23.99
C GLY A 381 -34.81 -1.37 23.54
N LYS A 382 -34.40 -1.74 22.33
CA LYS A 382 -33.38 -1.02 21.54
C LYS A 382 -33.80 -0.98 20.07
N GLN A 383 -33.84 0.21 19.46
CA GLN A 383 -34.01 0.36 18.02
C GLN A 383 -32.69 0.05 17.31
N PHE A 384 -32.72 -0.86 16.34
CA PHE A 384 -31.60 -1.07 15.42
C PHE A 384 -31.73 -0.15 14.22
N SER A 385 -30.73 0.71 14.01
CA SER A 385 -30.54 1.38 12.71
C SER A 385 -29.76 0.45 11.77
N LEU A 386 -30.09 0.47 10.48
CA LEU A 386 -29.35 -0.24 9.43
C LEU A 386 -28.27 0.67 8.86
N ASP A 387 -27.18 0.84 9.61
CA ASP A 387 -25.98 1.53 9.15
C ASP A 387 -24.71 0.85 9.70
N SER A 388 -23.72 0.59 8.84
CA SER A 388 -22.52 -0.19 9.19
C SER A 388 -21.45 0.66 9.87
N ARG A 389 -21.73 1.05 11.12
CA ARG A 389 -20.75 1.68 12.02
C ARG A 389 -19.96 0.62 12.80
N MET A 390 -18.68 0.89 13.07
CA MET A 390 -17.91 0.11 14.04
C MET A 390 -18.45 0.37 15.45
N ASP A 391 -18.79 -0.68 16.19
CA ASP A 391 -18.98 -0.61 17.63
C ASP A 391 -17.62 -0.35 18.30
N LEU A 392 -17.38 0.91 18.67
CA LEU A 392 -16.34 1.24 19.65
C LEU A 392 -16.89 0.91 21.04
N VAL A 393 -16.35 -0.15 21.65
CA VAL A 393 -16.55 -0.39 23.08
C VAL A 393 -15.78 0.69 23.84
N GLN A 394 -16.52 1.65 24.39
CA GLN A 394 -16.10 2.44 25.56
C GLN A 394 -17.08 2.11 26.68
N ASP A 395 -16.53 1.78 27.85
CA ASP A 395 -17.34 1.51 29.04
C ASP A 395 -18.10 2.76 29.48
N SER A 396 -19.34 2.57 29.91
CA SER A 396 -20.10 3.60 30.60
C SER A 396 -19.61 3.73 32.04
N ASP A 397 -19.40 4.95 32.52
CA ASP A 397 -20.16 5.38 33.70
C ASP A 397 -20.09 6.91 33.98
N ASN A 398 -21.01 7.33 34.83
CA ASN A 398 -21.15 8.65 35.46
C ASN A 398 -21.43 9.87 34.56
N SER A 399 -22.71 10.23 34.55
CA SER A 399 -23.21 11.56 34.23
C SER A 399 -22.79 12.61 35.26
N GLU A 400 -22.51 13.84 34.82
CA GLU A 400 -22.87 15.03 35.60
C GLU A 400 -23.23 16.21 34.68
N THR A 401 -24.06 17.14 35.15
CA THR A 401 -24.69 18.18 34.31
C THR A 401 -24.29 19.58 34.75
N ILE A 402 -23.41 20.24 33.98
CA ILE A 402 -22.97 21.62 34.24
C ILE A 402 -23.34 22.53 33.04
N LYS A 403 -23.63 23.80 33.36
CA LYS A 403 -24.47 24.70 32.55
C LYS A 403 -23.69 25.56 31.55
N LYS A 404 -24.45 26.20 30.65
CA LYS A 404 -24.00 27.23 29.70
C LYS A 404 -23.08 28.28 30.34
N GLY A 405 -22.00 28.64 29.65
CA GLY A 405 -21.22 29.85 29.88
C GLY A 405 -20.77 30.43 28.53
N SER A 406 -21.05 31.70 28.28
CA SER A 406 -20.94 32.31 26.95
C SER A 406 -19.92 33.45 26.88
N SER A 407 -18.94 33.34 25.97
CA SER A 407 -18.16 34.49 25.50
C SER A 407 -17.51 34.20 24.14
N VAL A 408 -17.98 34.86 23.08
CA VAL A 408 -17.32 34.84 21.75
C VAL A 408 -16.65 36.20 21.53
N SER A 409 -15.32 36.21 21.53
CA SER A 409 -14.52 37.36 21.10
C SER A 409 -14.15 37.20 19.61
N LYS A 410 -14.72 38.04 18.74
CA LYS A 410 -14.42 38.02 17.29
C LYS A 410 -13.05 38.64 16.99
N SER A 411 -12.24 38.00 16.15
CA SER A 411 -11.13 38.64 15.42
C SER A 411 -10.82 37.92 14.09
N GLY A 412 -11.41 38.42 13.00
CA GLY A 412 -10.96 38.30 11.61
C GLY A 412 -10.40 36.98 11.07
N SER A 413 -11.27 36.11 10.54
CA SER A 413 -10.98 35.25 9.36
C SER A 413 -12.30 34.78 8.74
N SER A 414 -12.45 34.87 7.41
CA SER A 414 -13.71 34.63 6.69
C SER A 414 -13.83 33.23 6.07
N TYR A 415 -13.05 32.26 6.57
CA TYR A 415 -12.99 30.90 6.02
C TYR A 415 -13.12 29.83 7.10
N ALA A 416 -13.87 28.76 6.78
CA ALA A 416 -13.96 27.54 7.58
C ALA A 416 -13.29 26.36 6.84
N VAL A 417 -12.76 25.39 7.60
CA VAL A 417 -12.22 24.14 7.05
C VAL A 417 -13.16 22.99 7.38
N VAL A 418 -13.70 22.32 6.36
CA VAL A 418 -14.57 21.15 6.50
C VAL A 418 -14.05 20.04 5.59
N ASN A 419 -13.81 18.85 6.16
CA ASN A 419 -13.27 17.68 5.44
C ASN A 419 -11.99 17.95 4.60
N GLY A 420 -11.16 18.91 5.03
CA GLY A 420 -9.91 19.28 4.35
C GLY A 420 -10.03 20.37 3.29
N SER A 421 -11.24 20.88 3.00
CA SER A 421 -11.47 21.98 2.06
C SER A 421 -11.71 23.30 2.78
N LEU A 422 -11.19 24.41 2.23
CA LEU A 422 -11.49 25.78 2.64
C LEU A 422 -12.80 26.26 1.99
N VAL A 423 -13.68 26.86 2.78
CA VAL A 423 -14.98 27.39 2.33
C VAL A 423 -15.09 28.87 2.76
N ASN A 424 -15.42 29.74 1.81
CA ASN A 424 -15.74 31.16 2.08
C ASN A 424 -17.17 31.26 2.63
N VAL A 425 -17.43 32.19 3.56
CA VAL A 425 -18.70 32.26 4.31
C VAL A 425 -19.45 33.59 4.13
N ASN A 426 -19.10 34.36 3.09
CA ASN A 426 -19.78 35.60 2.72
C ASN A 426 -20.37 35.48 1.30
N ASP A 427 -21.70 35.37 1.22
CA ASP A 427 -22.56 36.05 0.25
C ASP A 427 -23.99 36.08 0.84
N GLU A 428 -24.75 37.13 0.58
CA GLU A 428 -26.04 37.42 1.22
C GLU A 428 -27.22 37.06 0.30
N ASP A 429 -28.11 36.16 0.71
CA ASP A 429 -29.57 36.42 0.78
C ASP A 429 -30.43 35.21 1.24
N ASN A 430 -31.56 35.55 1.87
CA ASN A 430 -32.69 34.72 2.35
C ASN A 430 -32.50 33.77 3.56
N ASP A 431 -33.40 33.94 4.54
CA ASP A 431 -33.68 33.03 5.64
C ASP A 431 -34.26 31.69 5.16
N ASP A 432 -33.54 30.58 5.37
CA ASP A 432 -33.93 29.60 6.40
C ASP A 432 -32.71 28.73 6.80
N SER A 433 -32.80 28.06 7.94
CA SER A 433 -31.72 27.48 8.73
C SER A 433 -31.16 26.13 8.25
N THR A 434 -31.14 25.87 6.93
CA THR A 434 -30.61 24.61 6.35
C THR A 434 -29.82 24.78 5.04
N VAL A 435 -28.55 24.36 5.02
CA VAL A 435 -27.78 24.15 3.79
C VAL A 435 -27.85 22.68 3.37
N THR A 436 -28.59 22.38 2.30
CA THR A 436 -28.68 21.02 1.75
C THR A 436 -27.46 20.67 0.92
N ILE A 437 -26.46 20.03 1.54
CA ILE A 437 -25.38 19.38 0.80
C ILE A 437 -25.96 18.13 0.11
N VAL A 438 -26.18 18.22 -1.20
CA VAL A 438 -26.51 17.06 -2.03
C VAL A 438 -25.27 16.17 -2.09
N ALA A 439 -25.25 15.12 -1.27
CA ALA A 439 -24.20 14.11 -1.30
C ALA A 439 -24.23 13.39 -2.65
N ALA A 440 -23.26 13.70 -3.53
CA ALA A 440 -23.04 12.98 -4.77
C ALA A 440 -22.77 11.51 -4.44
N ASN A 441 -23.73 10.63 -4.75
CA ASN A 441 -23.80 9.29 -4.20
C ASN A 441 -22.89 8.31 -4.97
N VAL A 442 -21.57 8.53 -4.89
CA VAL A 442 -20.54 7.78 -5.60
C VAL A 442 -19.97 6.68 -4.70
N GLY A 443 -20.77 5.62 -4.52
CA GLY A 443 -20.45 4.48 -3.65
C GLY A 443 -19.36 3.57 -4.19
N PHE A 444 -18.09 4.01 -4.17
CA PHE A 444 -16.95 3.12 -4.41
C PHE A 444 -16.59 2.30 -3.16
N PRO A 445 -16.36 0.98 -3.30
CA PRO A 445 -15.90 0.16 -2.18
C PRO A 445 -14.46 0.55 -1.80
N ARG A 446 -14.28 1.02 -0.56
CA ARG A 446 -12.93 1.25 0.00
C ARG A 446 -12.14 -0.05 -0.03
N SER A 447 -11.05 -0.09 -0.81
CA SER A 447 -10.26 -1.32 -0.93
C SER A 447 -9.51 -1.63 0.38
N GLU A 448 -9.52 -2.90 0.78
CA GLU A 448 -8.84 -3.39 1.98
C GLU A 448 -7.31 -3.19 1.92
N THR A 449 -6.76 -2.86 0.74
CA THR A 449 -5.37 -2.48 0.47
C THR A 449 -4.82 -1.40 1.42
N ILE A 450 -5.67 -0.51 1.92
CA ILE A 450 -5.25 0.56 2.86
C ILE A 450 -4.91 0.01 4.25
N ALA A 451 -5.50 -1.13 4.66
CA ALA A 451 -5.35 -1.69 6.00
C ALA A 451 -3.96 -2.32 6.29
N ALA A 452 -3.12 -2.50 5.27
CA ALA A 452 -1.83 -3.19 5.38
C ALA A 452 -0.63 -2.28 5.74
N ILE A 453 -0.83 -0.96 5.89
CA ILE A 453 0.22 -0.02 6.30
C ILE A 453 -0.24 0.73 7.56
N GLY A 454 0.51 0.55 8.66
CA GLY A 454 0.09 0.96 10.00
C GLY A 454 -0.03 2.47 10.19
N HIS A 455 -1.25 2.99 10.10
CA HIS A 455 -1.64 4.28 10.66
C HIS A 455 -2.83 4.11 11.62
N ARG A 456 -2.54 3.99 12.93
CA ARG A 456 -3.46 4.53 13.93
C ARG A 456 -3.25 6.05 13.97
N PRO A 457 -4.28 6.87 13.80
CA PRO A 457 -4.25 8.22 14.35
C PRO A 457 -4.09 8.09 15.87
N TYR A 458 -3.06 8.70 16.45
CA TYR A 458 -2.86 8.69 17.90
C TYR A 458 -3.69 9.82 18.52
N THR A 459 -5.01 9.68 18.43
CA THR A 459 -6.00 10.61 19.00
C THR A 459 -6.65 9.98 20.24
N GLY A 460 -5.84 9.76 21.26
CA GLY A 460 -6.29 9.59 22.64
C GLY A 460 -5.79 10.78 23.44
N ASP A 461 -6.62 11.33 24.32
CA ASP A 461 -6.35 12.59 25.01
C ASP A 461 -5.09 12.51 25.89
N LEU A 462 -4.05 13.26 25.52
CA LEU A 462 -2.93 13.51 26.40
C LEU A 462 -3.39 14.43 27.53
N PRO A 463 -3.28 14.04 28.81
CA PRO A 463 -3.63 14.93 29.91
C PRO A 463 -2.72 16.18 29.88
N PRO A 464 -3.26 17.37 30.16
CA PRO A 464 -2.52 18.63 29.97
C PRO A 464 -1.31 18.71 30.91
N VAL A 465 -0.11 18.64 30.34
CA VAL A 465 1.16 18.74 31.07
C VAL A 465 1.31 20.14 31.66
N ARG A 466 1.04 20.27 32.97
CA ARG A 466 1.23 21.51 33.73
C ARG A 466 2.72 21.79 33.96
N VAL A 467 3.36 22.47 33.01
CA VAL A 467 4.69 23.06 33.21
C VAL A 467 4.56 24.19 34.23
N SER A 468 5.16 24.05 35.41
CA SER A 468 5.15 25.12 36.42
C SER A 468 6.16 26.22 36.06
N LYS A 469 5.80 27.49 36.27
CA LYS A 469 6.72 28.64 36.11
C LYS A 469 7.73 28.74 37.27
N LYS A 470 8.54 27.69 37.48
CA LYS A 470 9.54 27.65 38.55
C LYS A 470 10.84 26.92 38.16
N LEU A 471 11.28 27.09 36.91
CA LEU A 471 12.58 26.67 36.39
C LEU A 471 13.06 27.58 35.23
N MET A 472 12.77 28.88 35.35
CA MET A 472 13.31 29.95 34.48
C MET A 472 13.78 31.11 35.37
N LYS A 473 14.81 30.85 36.17
CA LYS A 473 15.63 31.83 36.88
C LYS A 473 16.85 31.17 37.54
N GLU A 474 17.81 30.79 36.70
CA GLU A 474 19.21 30.48 37.06
C GLU A 474 19.99 30.36 35.74
N ASN A 475 21.30 30.66 35.76
CA ASN A 475 22.22 30.65 34.62
C ASN A 475 21.99 31.71 33.52
N GLU A 476 21.85 32.98 33.91
CA GLU A 476 22.40 34.10 33.11
C GLU A 476 23.88 34.31 33.49
N GLU A 477 24.79 33.41 33.09
CA GLU A 477 26.26 33.60 33.17
C GLU A 477 27.02 32.48 32.43
N ASP A 478 27.19 32.61 31.11
CA ASP A 478 28.32 32.11 30.29
C ASP A 478 28.04 32.33 28.78
N ASP A 479 28.24 33.55 28.28
CA ASP A 479 28.16 33.86 26.84
C ASP A 479 29.53 34.23 26.27
N ASP A 480 30.35 33.21 25.98
CA ASP A 480 31.59 33.43 25.24
C ASP A 480 31.90 32.37 24.16
N LYS A 481 32.13 32.87 22.94
CA LYS A 481 32.83 32.23 21.80
C LYS A 481 32.47 30.76 21.46
N ARG A 482 31.36 30.54 20.75
CA ARG A 482 31.21 29.39 19.81
C ARG A 482 30.73 29.85 18.42
N LYS A 483 31.64 29.99 17.45
CA LYS A 483 31.30 30.34 16.06
C LYS A 483 30.89 29.11 15.25
N LEU A 484 29.69 29.15 14.67
CA LEU A 484 29.13 28.11 13.81
C LEU A 484 29.76 28.13 12.41
N CYS A 485 30.20 26.98 11.89
CA CYS A 485 30.74 26.91 10.53
C CYS A 485 29.63 26.91 9.47
N ARG A 486 29.43 28.04 8.78
CA ARG A 486 28.38 28.22 7.75
C ARG A 486 28.47 27.30 6.51
N LYS A 487 29.55 26.51 6.34
CA LYS A 487 29.67 25.52 5.25
C LYS A 487 29.30 24.08 5.61
N CYS A 488 29.32 23.71 6.91
CA CYS A 488 29.05 22.33 7.34
C CYS A 488 28.11 22.20 8.56
N GLY A 489 27.62 23.32 9.12
CA GLY A 489 26.64 23.33 10.20
C GLY A 489 27.16 22.84 11.56
N HIS A 490 28.43 22.47 11.67
CA HIS A 490 29.03 21.98 12.91
C HIS A 490 29.73 23.11 13.69
N TYR A 491 29.75 22.96 15.01
CA TYR A 491 30.62 23.72 15.90
C TYR A 491 31.99 23.02 15.98
N SER A 492 33.07 23.79 15.89
CA SER A 492 34.42 23.29 16.11
C SER A 492 34.66 22.97 17.59
N LYS A 493 34.96 21.71 17.91
CA LYS A 493 35.74 21.41 19.12
C LYS A 493 37.19 21.85 18.85
N GLN A 494 37.78 22.58 19.77
CA GLN A 494 39.25 22.64 19.87
C GLN A 494 39.74 21.35 20.56
N GLN A 495 41.00 21.01 20.31
CA GLN A 495 41.78 20.05 21.10
C GLN A 495 42.50 20.81 22.22
#